data_AF-A0A511SYN0-F1
#
_entry.id   AF-A0A511SYN0-F1
#
_cell.length_a   1.000
_cell.length_b   1.000
_cell.length_c   1.000
_cell.angle_alpha   90.00
_cell.angle_beta   90.00
_cell.angle_gamma   90.00
#
_symmetry.space_group_name_H-M   'P 1'
#
loop_
_entity.id
_entity.type
_entity.pdbx_description
1 polymer ?
#
loop_
_entity_poly.entity_id
_entity_poly.type
_entity_poly.pdbx_seq_one_letter_code
_entity_poly.pdbx_strand_id
1 'polypeptide(L)'
;MWTAFQRLAAALSILLCLVFATGCDSGPEKLREADVKYQALVDQGVRPTDPAWDEVVAALEAVPKDSRARPEADKRLAAIRGLRGKLPPRPLATPGATGPGTDDSDAKRAACEALAKKLGVADDAAREPLQAALTQCQKELVRIESHSHPPGEHGHEHGHEAPATK
;
A
#
# COMPACT_ATOMS: atom_id res chain seq x y z
N MET A 1 55.62 31.21 22.87
CA MET A 1 54.33 31.59 22.23
C MET A 1 54.21 31.17 20.75
N TRP A 2 55.12 30.35 20.21
CA TRP A 2 55.14 30.00 18.78
C TRP A 2 54.37 28.71 18.43
N THR A 3 54.24 27.79 19.39
CA THR A 3 53.59 26.48 19.22
C THR A 3 52.05 26.56 19.21
N ALA A 4 51.46 27.55 19.88
CA ALA A 4 50.01 27.75 19.89
C ALA A 4 49.49 28.28 18.53
N PHE A 5 50.26 29.16 17.88
CA PHE A 5 49.93 29.71 16.56
C PHE A 5 49.97 28.65 15.46
N GLN A 6 50.93 27.70 15.53
CA GLN A 6 51.02 26.58 14.59
C GLN A 6 49.85 25.58 14.72
N ARG A 7 49.35 25.35 15.93
CA ARG A 7 48.18 24.46 16.15
C ARG A 7 46.88 25.07 15.63
N LEU A 8 46.70 26.39 15.78
CA LEU A 8 45.56 27.11 15.24
C LEU A 8 45.57 27.13 13.70
N ALA A 9 46.73 27.34 13.08
CA ALA A 9 46.86 27.29 11.63
C ALA A 9 46.57 25.89 11.06
N ALA A 10 47.06 24.83 11.69
CA ALA A 10 46.79 23.45 11.27
C ALA A 10 45.29 23.09 11.41
N ALA A 11 44.64 23.51 12.51
CA ALA A 11 43.21 23.29 12.70
C ALA A 11 42.36 24.06 11.68
N LEU A 12 42.75 25.29 11.34
CA LEU A 12 42.06 26.11 10.34
C LEU A 12 42.18 25.50 8.94
N SER A 13 43.36 24.96 8.58
CA SER A 13 43.57 24.28 7.30
C SER A 13 42.77 22.98 7.17
N ILE A 14 42.66 22.19 8.24
CA ILE A 14 41.84 20.96 8.23
C ILE A 14 40.35 21.30 8.11
N LEU A 15 39.89 22.34 8.81
CA LEU A 15 38.51 22.81 8.72
C LEU A 15 38.18 23.37 7.33
N LEU A 16 39.12 24.10 6.72
CA LEU A 16 38.96 24.63 5.36
C LEU A 16 38.96 23.49 4.32
N CYS A 17 39.82 22.46 4.46
CA CYS A 17 39.79 21.28 3.61
C CYS A 17 38.49 20.46 3.75
N LEU A 18 37.88 20.41 4.94
CA LEU A 18 36.56 19.79 5.15
C LEU A 18 35.43 20.58 4.49
N VAL A 19 35.54 21.91 4.42
CA VAL A 19 34.55 22.77 3.74
C VAL A 19 34.70 22.74 2.22
N PHE A 20 35.92 22.63 1.68
CA PHE A 20 36.15 22.50 0.23
C PHE A 20 35.98 21.07 -0.31
N ALA A 21 35.91 20.06 0.56
CA ALA A 21 35.57 18.69 0.19
C ALA A 21 34.05 18.49 -0.04
N THR A 22 33.23 19.55 0.00
CA THR A 22 31.90 19.53 -0.63
C THR A 22 32.10 19.60 -2.15
N GLY A 23 32.58 18.51 -2.73
CA GLY A 23 32.62 18.32 -4.17
C GLY A 23 31.25 18.62 -4.76
N CYS A 24 31.26 19.11 -6.00
CA CYS A 24 30.08 19.51 -6.76
C CYS A 24 29.02 18.39 -6.73
N ASP A 25 28.08 18.47 -5.79
CA ASP A 25 27.05 17.46 -5.58
C ASP A 25 26.03 17.62 -6.70
N SER A 26 26.08 16.73 -7.69
CA SER A 26 25.11 16.66 -8.78
C SER A 26 23.82 15.95 -8.37
N GLY A 27 23.77 15.35 -7.18
CA GLY A 27 22.61 14.60 -6.72
C GLY A 27 21.33 15.42 -6.54
N PRO A 28 21.35 16.68 -6.05
CA PRO A 28 20.16 17.54 -6.04
C PRO A 28 19.59 17.81 -7.43
N GLU A 29 20.44 17.95 -8.45
CA GLU A 29 20.01 18.14 -9.83
C GLU A 29 19.35 16.87 -10.38
N LYS A 30 19.95 15.70 -10.12
CA LYS A 30 19.40 14.40 -10.50
C LYS A 30 18.08 14.09 -9.80
N LEU A 31 17.96 14.42 -8.52
CA LEU A 31 16.70 14.30 -7.78
C LEU A 31 15.62 15.19 -8.39
N ARG A 32 15.94 16.45 -8.74
CA ARG A 32 14.97 17.36 -9.37
C ARG A 32 14.49 16.84 -10.73
N GLU A 33 15.40 16.28 -11.53
CA GLU A 33 15.04 15.67 -12.81
C GLU A 33 14.10 14.47 -12.62
N ALA A 34 14.40 13.60 -11.65
CA ALA A 34 13.55 12.47 -11.31
C ALA A 34 12.17 12.93 -10.78
N ASP A 35 12.14 14.03 -10.03
CA ASP A 35 10.90 14.59 -9.46
C ASP A 35 9.96 15.14 -10.53
N VAL A 36 10.48 15.76 -11.58
CA VAL A 36 9.66 16.21 -12.71
C VAL A 36 8.99 15.02 -13.41
N LYS A 37 9.75 13.95 -13.65
CA LYS A 37 9.20 12.71 -14.26
C LYS A 37 8.19 12.04 -13.33
N TYR A 38 8.48 12.01 -12.03
CA TYR A 38 7.55 11.52 -11.01
C TYR A 38 6.22 12.28 -11.06
N GLN A 39 6.25 13.62 -11.00
CA GLN A 39 5.03 14.43 -11.01
C GLN A 39 4.25 14.26 -12.33
N ALA A 40 4.94 14.19 -13.47
CA ALA A 40 4.29 13.97 -14.75
C ALA A 40 3.47 12.66 -14.77
N LEU A 41 4.00 11.56 -14.20
CA LEU A 41 3.27 10.29 -14.11
C LEU A 41 2.12 10.34 -13.11
N VAL A 42 2.28 11.06 -11.99
CA VAL A 42 1.22 11.29 -11.00
C VAL A 42 0.08 12.10 -11.61
N ASP A 43 0.39 13.19 -12.28
CA ASP A 43 -0.60 14.08 -12.92
C ASP A 43 -1.37 13.37 -14.04
N GLN A 44 -0.71 12.45 -14.75
CA GLN A 44 -1.33 11.59 -15.75
C GLN A 44 -2.14 10.44 -15.15
N GLY A 45 -2.09 10.23 -13.83
CA GLY A 45 -2.77 9.12 -13.15
C GLY A 45 -2.22 7.74 -13.51
N VAL A 46 -0.95 7.65 -13.93
CA VAL A 46 -0.34 6.40 -14.35
C VAL A 46 -0.18 5.47 -13.15
N ARG A 47 -0.72 4.26 -13.25
CA ARG A 47 -0.67 3.27 -12.17
C ARG A 47 0.78 2.96 -11.80
N PRO A 48 1.16 2.85 -10.50
CA PRO A 48 2.52 2.54 -10.08
C PRO A 48 3.11 1.24 -10.65
N THR A 49 2.27 0.29 -11.05
CA THR A 49 2.67 -0.98 -11.68
C THR A 49 3.05 -0.86 -13.16
N ASP A 50 2.75 0.28 -13.79
CA ASP A 50 3.05 0.53 -15.20
C ASP A 50 4.57 0.66 -15.43
N PRO A 51 5.12 0.11 -16.54
CA PRO A 51 6.54 0.23 -16.86
C PRO A 51 7.04 1.66 -17.04
N ALA A 52 6.17 2.65 -17.28
CA ALA A 52 6.56 4.07 -17.29
C ALA A 52 7.24 4.51 -15.98
N TRP A 53 6.93 3.86 -14.86
CA TRP A 53 7.58 4.11 -13.57
C TRP A 53 9.01 3.59 -13.49
N ASP A 54 9.46 2.72 -14.40
CA ASP A 54 10.83 2.20 -14.42
C ASP A 54 11.85 3.31 -14.73
N GLU A 55 11.48 4.28 -15.57
CA GLU A 55 12.33 5.42 -15.87
C GLU A 55 12.54 6.33 -14.64
N VAL A 56 11.49 6.52 -13.85
CA VAL A 56 11.54 7.28 -12.59
C VAL A 56 12.38 6.54 -11.56
N VAL A 57 12.22 5.22 -11.45
CA VAL A 57 13.04 4.39 -10.56
C VAL A 57 14.52 4.47 -10.95
N ALA A 58 14.84 4.32 -12.24
CA ALA A 58 16.21 4.43 -12.74
C ALA A 58 16.81 5.81 -12.48
N ALA A 59 16.04 6.89 -12.67
CA ALA A 59 16.48 8.25 -12.40
C ALA A 59 16.75 8.50 -10.89
N LEU A 60 15.91 7.97 -10.00
CA LEU A 60 16.13 8.03 -8.55
C LEU A 60 17.33 7.17 -8.11
N GLU A 61 17.55 6.02 -8.74
CA GLU A 61 18.70 5.17 -8.46
C GLU A 61 20.03 5.78 -8.91
N ALA A 62 20.01 6.59 -9.98
CA ALA A 62 21.16 7.32 -10.49
C ALA A 62 21.64 8.47 -9.58
N VAL A 63 20.89 8.83 -8.52
CA VAL A 63 21.33 9.80 -7.51
C VAL A 63 22.53 9.23 -6.75
N PRO A 64 23.70 9.91 -6.73
CA PRO A 64 24.91 9.41 -6.07
C PRO A 64 24.67 9.05 -4.60
N LYS A 65 25.27 7.95 -4.14
CA LYS A 65 25.07 7.42 -2.77
C LYS A 65 25.64 8.32 -1.68
N ASP A 66 26.65 9.10 -2.03
CA ASP A 66 27.34 10.09 -1.20
C ASP A 66 26.69 11.49 -1.26
N SER A 67 25.65 11.67 -2.08
CA SER A 67 24.92 12.93 -2.21
C SER A 67 24.04 13.21 -0.99
N ARG A 68 23.86 14.49 -0.67
CA ARG A 68 22.87 14.94 0.33
C ARG A 68 21.43 14.67 -0.11
N ALA A 69 21.20 14.54 -1.42
CA ALA A 69 19.89 14.23 -1.99
C ALA A 69 19.52 12.73 -1.87
N ARG A 70 20.48 11.87 -1.51
CA ARG A 70 20.27 10.43 -1.48
C ARG A 70 19.15 9.96 -0.54
N PRO A 71 19.03 10.46 0.71
CA PRO A 71 17.97 10.00 1.62
C PRO A 71 16.55 10.26 1.07
N GLU A 72 16.36 11.37 0.37
CA GLU A 72 15.07 11.71 -0.24
C GLU A 72 14.79 10.82 -1.47
N ALA A 73 15.81 10.54 -2.28
CA ALA A 73 15.68 9.58 -3.39
C ALA A 73 15.31 8.17 -2.88
N ASP A 74 15.95 7.71 -1.79
CA ASP A 74 15.66 6.40 -1.19
C ASP A 74 14.24 6.32 -0.60
N LYS A 75 13.77 7.39 0.04
CA LYS A 75 12.39 7.48 0.53
C LYS A 75 11.38 7.33 -0.61
N ARG A 76 11.64 7.99 -1.75
CA ARG A 76 10.79 7.90 -2.94
C ARG A 76 10.84 6.53 -3.59
N LEU A 77 12.03 5.92 -3.68
CA LEU A 77 12.18 4.54 -4.14
C LEU A 77 11.41 3.56 -3.26
N ALA A 78 11.46 3.72 -1.93
CA ALA A 78 10.70 2.89 -1.02
C ALA A 78 9.19 3.05 -1.21
N ALA A 79 8.70 4.28 -1.42
CA ALA A 79 7.28 4.53 -1.70
C ALA A 79 6.83 3.88 -3.02
N ILE A 80 7.57 4.08 -4.11
CA ILE A 80 7.26 3.49 -5.41
C ILE A 80 7.27 1.96 -5.31
N ARG A 81 8.30 1.37 -4.68
CA ARG A 81 8.39 -0.09 -4.49
C ARG A 81 7.29 -0.64 -3.59
N GLY A 82 6.88 0.10 -2.56
CA GLY A 82 5.75 -0.25 -1.70
C GLY A 82 4.43 -0.31 -2.49
N LEU A 83 4.20 0.67 -3.38
CA LEU A 83 3.04 0.70 -4.27
C LEU A 83 3.10 -0.36 -5.38
N ARG A 84 4.31 -0.74 -5.80
CA ARG A 84 4.58 -1.80 -6.79
C ARG A 84 4.64 -3.20 -6.21
N GLY A 85 4.62 -3.32 -4.87
CA GLY A 85 4.73 -4.60 -4.19
C GLY A 85 3.70 -5.59 -4.74
N LYS A 86 4.15 -6.81 -5.04
CA LYS A 86 3.22 -7.92 -5.30
C LYS A 86 2.46 -8.15 -4.00
N LEU A 87 1.15 -7.93 -4.04
CA LEU A 87 0.25 -8.47 -3.03
C LEU A 87 0.62 -9.97 -2.89
N PRO A 88 0.99 -10.46 -1.69
CA PRO A 88 1.30 -11.88 -1.53
C PRO A 88 0.12 -12.68 -2.07
N PRO A 89 0.35 -13.83 -2.73
CA PRO A 89 -0.73 -14.60 -3.33
C PRO A 89 -1.73 -14.99 -2.24
N ARG A 90 -2.84 -14.25 -2.12
CA ARG A 90 -4.03 -14.78 -1.48
C ARG A 90 -4.46 -15.95 -2.38
N PRO A 91 -4.66 -17.16 -1.86
CA PRO A 91 -5.55 -18.08 -2.54
C PRO A 91 -6.89 -17.36 -2.66
N LEU A 92 -7.30 -17.05 -3.91
CA LEU A 92 -8.43 -16.17 -4.25
C LEU A 92 -9.79 -16.64 -3.70
N ALA A 93 -9.87 -17.85 -3.19
CA ALA A 93 -11.07 -18.43 -2.60
C ALA A 93 -10.69 -19.70 -1.86
N THR A 94 -10.27 -19.61 -0.61
CA THR A 94 -10.44 -20.76 0.30
C THR A 94 -11.52 -20.35 1.29
N PRO A 95 -12.79 -20.76 1.06
CA PRO A 95 -13.82 -20.62 2.08
C PRO A 95 -13.29 -21.16 3.42
N GLY A 96 -13.26 -20.31 4.44
CA GLY A 96 -12.80 -20.68 5.80
C GLY A 96 -11.31 -20.51 6.10
N ALA A 97 -10.53 -19.77 5.29
CA ALA A 97 -9.17 -19.39 5.68
C ALA A 97 -9.20 -18.48 6.92
N THR A 98 -8.58 -18.90 8.01
CA THR A 98 -8.39 -18.09 9.24
C THR A 98 -6.90 -17.84 9.43
N GLY A 99 -6.42 -16.60 9.22
CA GLY A 99 -5.00 -16.28 9.32
C GLY A 99 -4.72 -14.78 9.17
N PRO A 100 -3.47 -14.33 9.36
CA PRO A 100 -3.10 -12.92 9.22
C PRO A 100 -3.49 -12.38 7.84
N GLY A 101 -4.34 -11.33 7.81
CA GLY A 101 -4.84 -10.74 6.56
C GLY A 101 -6.24 -11.17 6.13
N THR A 102 -6.97 -11.95 6.95
CA THR A 102 -8.42 -12.15 6.80
C THR A 102 -9.16 -10.87 7.17
N ASP A 103 -10.07 -10.44 6.31
CA ASP A 103 -10.98 -9.34 6.62
C ASP A 103 -12.08 -9.78 7.60
N ASP A 104 -12.65 -8.82 8.33
CA ASP A 104 -13.72 -9.08 9.31
C ASP A 104 -14.95 -9.73 8.64
N SER A 105 -15.17 -9.47 7.35
CA SER A 105 -16.20 -10.11 6.53
C SER A 105 -15.98 -11.60 6.35
N ASP A 106 -14.77 -12.04 6.01
CA ASP A 106 -14.44 -13.46 5.83
C ASP A 106 -14.57 -14.24 7.14
N ALA A 107 -14.12 -13.64 8.26
CA ALA A 107 -14.29 -14.22 9.59
C ALA A 107 -15.77 -14.42 9.96
N LYS A 108 -16.62 -13.44 9.63
CA LYS A 108 -18.07 -13.52 9.87
C LYS A 108 -18.76 -14.50 8.92
N ARG A 109 -18.33 -14.58 7.66
CA ARG A 109 -18.86 -15.54 6.68
C ARG A 109 -18.58 -16.98 7.12
N ALA A 110 -17.38 -17.27 7.65
CA ALA A 110 -17.04 -18.56 8.24
C ALA A 110 -17.89 -18.90 9.48
N ALA A 111 -18.18 -17.91 10.33
CA ALA A 111 -19.06 -18.10 11.49
C ALA A 111 -20.51 -18.44 11.08
N CYS A 112 -21.05 -17.77 10.04
CA CYS A 112 -22.38 -18.08 9.53
C CYS A 112 -22.44 -19.45 8.87
N GLU A 113 -21.38 -19.86 8.15
CA GLU A 113 -21.27 -21.22 7.58
C GLU A 113 -21.31 -22.30 8.68
N ALA A 114 -20.63 -22.08 9.80
CA ALA A 114 -20.66 -23.01 10.94
C ALA A 114 -22.07 -23.14 11.55
N LEU A 115 -22.83 -22.05 11.63
CA LEU A 115 -24.24 -22.08 12.06
C LEU A 115 -25.13 -22.82 11.05
N ALA A 116 -24.92 -22.61 9.76
CA ALA A 116 -25.66 -23.31 8.71
C ALA A 116 -25.42 -24.82 8.73
N LYS A 117 -24.15 -25.25 8.93
CA LYS A 117 -23.81 -26.67 9.10
C LYS A 117 -24.49 -27.28 10.32
N LYS A 118 -24.52 -26.57 11.46
CA LYS A 118 -25.23 -27.01 12.67
C LYS A 118 -26.73 -27.13 12.44
N LEU A 119 -27.34 -26.17 11.74
CA LEU A 119 -28.76 -26.21 11.39
C LEU A 119 -29.11 -27.41 10.50
N GLY A 120 -28.22 -27.79 9.58
CA GLY A 120 -28.41 -28.93 8.68
C GLY A 120 -28.44 -30.30 9.38
N VAL A 121 -27.86 -30.40 10.59
CA VAL A 121 -27.83 -31.63 11.40
C VAL A 121 -28.64 -31.54 12.69
N ALA A 122 -29.29 -30.40 12.94
CA ALA A 122 -30.06 -30.16 14.15
C ALA A 122 -31.40 -30.90 14.14
N ASP A 123 -31.79 -31.38 15.32
CA ASP A 123 -33.13 -31.87 15.62
C ASP A 123 -34.15 -30.73 15.73
N ASP A 124 -35.44 -31.05 15.69
CA ASP A 124 -36.51 -30.06 15.59
C ASP A 124 -36.53 -29.07 16.78
N ALA A 125 -36.08 -29.47 17.97
CA ALA A 125 -36.01 -28.59 19.13
C ALA A 125 -34.88 -27.55 19.02
N ALA A 126 -33.78 -27.88 18.35
CA ALA A 126 -32.63 -26.99 18.17
C ALA A 126 -32.73 -26.15 16.87
N ARG A 127 -33.64 -26.48 15.97
CA ARG A 127 -33.74 -25.89 14.63
C ARG A 127 -34.13 -24.41 14.66
N GLU A 128 -35.18 -24.08 15.40
CA GLU A 128 -35.72 -22.72 15.51
C GLU A 128 -34.69 -21.72 16.09
N PRO A 129 -34.03 -22.00 17.24
CA PRO A 129 -32.99 -21.09 17.74
C PRO A 129 -31.75 -21.00 16.85
N LEU A 130 -31.35 -22.08 16.17
CA LEU A 130 -30.24 -22.05 15.22
C LEU A 130 -30.57 -21.25 13.95
N GLN A 131 -31.82 -21.27 13.51
CA GLN A 131 -32.29 -20.48 12.37
C GLN A 131 -32.28 -18.98 12.73
N ALA A 132 -32.76 -18.61 13.91
CA ALA A 132 -32.69 -17.23 14.40
C ALA A 132 -31.23 -16.72 14.49
N ALA A 133 -30.32 -17.55 15.03
CA ALA A 133 -28.90 -17.23 15.12
C ALA A 133 -28.25 -17.06 13.73
N LEU A 134 -28.61 -17.92 12.76
CA LEU A 134 -28.11 -17.81 11.38
C LEU A 134 -28.61 -16.51 10.71
N THR A 135 -29.88 -16.16 10.88
CA THR A 135 -30.44 -14.92 10.34
C THR A 135 -29.75 -13.68 10.93
N GLN A 136 -29.47 -13.69 12.24
CA GLN A 136 -28.73 -12.59 12.87
C GLN A 136 -27.29 -12.49 12.35
N CYS A 137 -26.62 -13.64 12.17
CA CYS A 137 -25.27 -13.68 11.60
C CYS A 137 -25.22 -13.08 10.19
N GLN A 138 -26.18 -13.42 9.33
CA GLN A 138 -26.27 -12.89 7.97
C GLN A 138 -26.49 -11.37 7.93
N LYS A 139 -27.33 -10.83 8.82
CA LYS A 139 -27.53 -9.37 8.94
C LYS A 139 -26.26 -8.63 9.32
N GLU A 140 -25.48 -9.19 10.25
CA GLU A 140 -24.20 -8.61 10.66
C GLU A 140 -23.15 -8.67 9.55
N LEU A 141 -23.11 -9.77 8.80
CA LEU A 141 -22.21 -9.90 7.65
C LEU A 141 -22.47 -8.82 6.59
N VAL A 142 -23.74 -8.61 6.22
CA VAL A 142 -24.14 -7.56 5.26
C VAL A 142 -23.71 -6.17 5.73
N ARG A 143 -23.82 -5.89 7.03
CA ARG A 143 -23.37 -4.61 7.62
C ARG A 143 -21.85 -4.45 7.52
N ILE A 144 -21.09 -5.51 7.73
CA ILE A 144 -19.62 -5.45 7.64
C ILE A 144 -19.20 -5.25 6.19
N GLU A 145 -19.78 -6.00 5.26
CA GLU A 145 -19.51 -5.90 3.82
C GLU A 145 -19.85 -4.52 3.25
N SER A 146 -20.95 -3.88 3.70
CA SER A 146 -21.31 -2.53 3.25
C SER A 146 -20.34 -1.44 3.71
N HIS A 147 -19.59 -1.68 4.79
CA HIS A 147 -18.53 -0.78 5.27
C HIS A 147 -17.15 -1.08 4.67
N SER A 148 -16.97 -2.23 4.01
CA SER A 148 -15.69 -2.65 3.40
C SER A 148 -15.43 -2.06 2.01
N HIS A 149 -16.44 -1.48 1.37
CA HIS A 149 -16.30 -0.77 0.11
C HIS A 149 -16.30 0.75 0.35
N PRO A 150 -15.29 1.52 -0.13
CA PRO A 150 -15.44 2.97 -0.19
C PRO A 150 -16.68 3.28 -1.06
N PRO A 151 -17.45 4.35 -0.78
CA PRO A 151 -18.61 4.71 -1.59
C PRO A 151 -18.15 4.95 -3.03
N GLY A 152 -18.31 3.91 -3.85
CA GLY A 152 -18.01 3.94 -5.26
C GLY A 152 -19.06 4.78 -5.96
N GLU A 153 -18.55 5.64 -6.82
CA GLU A 153 -19.21 6.38 -7.90
C GLU A 153 -20.51 5.74 -8.39
N HIS A 154 -21.51 6.59 -8.62
CA HIS A 154 -22.88 6.25 -8.98
C HIS A 154 -22.93 5.17 -10.08
N GLY A 155 -23.67 4.10 -9.78
CA GLY A 155 -23.86 3.00 -10.72
C GLY A 155 -24.37 3.48 -12.07
N HIS A 156 -23.68 3.07 -13.14
CA HIS A 156 -24.31 2.99 -14.43
C HIS A 156 -25.43 1.95 -14.36
N GLU A 157 -26.66 2.44 -14.34
CA GLU A 157 -27.87 1.67 -14.56
C GLU A 157 -27.77 0.96 -15.92
N HIS A 158 -27.62 -0.36 -15.90
CA HIS A 158 -27.99 -1.18 -17.04
C HIS A 158 -29.20 -2.02 -16.66
N GLY A 159 -30.36 -1.55 -17.12
CA GLY A 159 -31.36 -2.40 -17.73
C GLY A 159 -32.21 -3.22 -16.78
N HIS A 160 -33.23 -2.57 -16.23
CA HIS A 160 -34.49 -3.23 -15.91
C HIS A 160 -35.06 -3.86 -17.19
N GLU A 161 -35.14 -5.19 -17.27
CA GLU A 161 -36.25 -5.82 -18.01
C GLU A 161 -36.72 -7.07 -17.27
N ALA A 162 -37.98 -7.00 -16.84
CA ALA A 162 -38.69 -7.99 -16.05
C ALA A 162 -39.11 -9.20 -16.93
N PRO A 163 -39.45 -10.35 -16.32
CA PRO A 163 -39.68 -11.60 -17.04
C PRO A 163 -41.06 -11.62 -17.73
N ALA A 164 -41.10 -11.98 -19.01
CA ALA A 164 -42.34 -12.37 -19.67
C ALA A 164 -42.72 -13.80 -19.28
N THR A 165 -43.81 -13.93 -18.54
CA THR A 165 -44.53 -15.17 -18.28
C THR A 165 -45.55 -15.39 -19.40
N LYS A 166 -45.47 -16.53 -20.12
CA LYS A 166 -46.59 -17.43 -20.39
C LYS A 166 -46.12 -18.75 -21.01
#